data_AF-A0A432RQX1-F1
#
_entry.id   AF-A0A432RQX1-F1
#
_cell.length_a   1.000
_cell.length_b   1.000
_cell.length_c   1.000
_cell.angle_alpha   90.00
_cell.angle_beta   90.00
_cell.angle_gamma   90.00
#
_symmetry.space_group_name_H-M   'P 1'
#
loop_
_entity.id
_entity.type
_entity.pdbx_description
1 polymer ?
#
loop_
_entity_poly.entity_id
_entity_poly.type
_entity_poly.pdbx_seq_one_letter_code
_entity_poly.pdbx_strand_id
1 'polypeptide(L)'
;EPEQVAYVGDDVIDLQVMPKVGISLCPADAHTLLLRHCDITLKRSAGQGVAREVADLVLATRMPLEKAYELAKRPEFEKKN
;
A
#
# COMPACT_ATOMS: atom_id res chain seq x y z
N GLU A 1 3.17 16.67 0.69
CA GLU A 1 2.25 16.94 -0.43
C GLU A 1 1.43 15.70 -0.82
N PRO A 2 0.18 15.85 -1.29
CA PRO A 2 -0.68 14.74 -1.67
C PRO A 2 -0.07 13.80 -2.72
N GLU A 3 0.77 14.32 -3.62
CA GLU A 3 1.50 13.56 -4.64
C GLU A 3 2.56 12.60 -4.05
N GLN A 4 2.91 12.77 -2.77
CA GLN A 4 3.81 11.88 -2.04
C GLN A 4 3.05 10.87 -1.15
N VAL A 5 1.74 10.75 -1.32
CA VAL A 5 0.87 9.85 -0.57
C VAL A 5 0.51 8.64 -1.43
N ALA A 6 0.63 7.45 -0.85
CA ALA A 6 0.00 6.23 -1.34
C ALA A 6 -1.27 5.98 -0.52
N TYR A 7 -2.40 5.76 -1.19
CA TYR A 7 -3.69 5.50 -0.55
C TYR A 7 -4.20 4.11 -0.92
N VAL A 8 -4.72 3.36 0.06
CA VAL A 8 -5.33 2.05 -0.16
C VAL A 8 -6.78 2.12 0.29
N GLY A 9 -7.71 1.88 -0.63
CA GLY A 9 -9.15 1.84 -0.36
C GLY A 9 -9.78 0.61 -0.97
N ASP A 10 -10.98 0.25 -0.52
CA ASP A 10 -11.71 -0.95 -0.96
C ASP A 10 -13.16 -0.66 -1.38
N ASP A 11 -13.73 0.51 -1.08
CA ASP A 11 -15.14 0.81 -1.36
C ASP A 11 -15.36 2.14 -2.08
N VAL A 12 -16.55 2.34 -2.66
CA VAL A 12 -16.92 3.49 -3.50
C VAL A 12 -16.64 4.83 -2.82
N ILE A 13 -16.75 4.91 -1.49
CA ILE A 13 -16.48 6.14 -0.74
C ILE A 13 -15.04 6.63 -0.93
N ASP A 14 -14.10 5.74 -1.24
CA ASP A 14 -12.68 6.07 -1.40
C ASP A 14 -12.38 6.77 -2.73
N LEU A 15 -13.28 6.68 -3.71
CA LEU A 15 -13.14 7.34 -5.02
C LEU A 15 -12.97 8.86 -4.92
N GLN A 16 -13.43 9.47 -3.83
CA GLN A 16 -13.25 10.91 -3.58
C GLN A 16 -11.82 11.29 -3.15
N VAL A 17 -11.02 10.31 -2.73
CA VAL A 17 -9.64 10.49 -2.24
C VAL A 17 -8.63 10.05 -3.30
N MET A 18 -8.87 8.93 -3.99
CA MET A 18 -7.96 8.35 -4.98
C MET A 18 -7.39 9.36 -6.01
N PRO A 19 -8.17 10.26 -6.64
CA PRO A 19 -7.62 11.20 -7.62
C PRO A 19 -6.81 12.36 -7.02
N LYS A 20 -6.75 12.46 -5.69
CA LYS A 20 -6.04 13.53 -4.97
C LYS A 20 -4.66 13.11 -4.49
N VAL A 21 -4.31 11.83 -4.54
CA VAL A 21 -3.05 11.30 -4.05
C VAL A 21 -2.11 10.93 -5.19
N GLY A 22 -0.83 10.73 -4.89
CA GLY A 22 0.17 10.35 -5.90
C GLY A 22 -0.02 8.96 -6.48
N ILE A 23 -0.48 8.01 -5.66
CA ILE A 23 -0.82 6.66 -6.12
C ILE A 23 -1.95 6.06 -5.28
N SER A 24 -2.93 5.48 -5.95
CA SER A 24 -4.04 4.76 -5.34
C SER A 24 -3.93 3.26 -5.60
N LEU A 25 -4.16 2.46 -4.57
CA LEU A 25 -4.14 1.00 -4.66
C LEU A 25 -5.44 0.44 -4.09
N CYS A 26 -5.79 -0.78 -4.51
CA CYS A 26 -6.97 -1.45 -4.00
C CYS A 26 -6.80 -2.96 -3.88
N PRO A 27 -7.38 -3.62 -2.84
CA PRO A 27 -7.40 -5.08 -2.73
C PRO A 27 -8.03 -5.78 -3.94
N ALA A 28 -7.69 -7.05 -4.15
CA ALA A 28 -8.23 -7.85 -5.26
C ALA A 28 -9.76 -8.03 -5.23
N ASP A 29 -10.35 -7.97 -4.03
CA ASP A 29 -11.78 -8.12 -3.76
C ASP A 29 -12.47 -6.77 -3.47
N ALA A 30 -11.82 -5.65 -3.77
CA ALA A 30 -12.42 -4.33 -3.65
C ALA A 30 -13.69 -4.18 -4.51
N HIS A 31 -14.53 -3.21 -4.14
CA HIS A 31 -15.76 -2.94 -4.86
C HIS A 31 -15.51 -2.73 -6.36
N THR A 32 -16.35 -3.31 -7.22
CA THR A 32 -16.14 -3.36 -8.68
C THR A 32 -15.97 -1.99 -9.33
N LEU A 33 -16.62 -0.95 -8.80
CA LEU A 33 -16.42 0.42 -9.29
C LEU A 33 -15.03 0.95 -8.94
N LEU A 34 -14.56 0.68 -7.73
CA LEU A 34 -13.25 1.13 -7.27
C LEU A 34 -12.11 0.47 -8.06
N LEU A 35 -12.23 -0.83 -8.35
CA LEU A 35 -11.27 -1.58 -9.19
C LEU A 35 -11.03 -0.95 -10.57
N ARG A 36 -12.00 -0.18 -11.10
CA ARG A 36 -11.88 0.49 -12.40
C ARG A 36 -11.14 1.82 -12.34
N HIS A 37 -10.95 2.37 -11.14
CA HIS A 37 -10.43 3.71 -10.92
C HIS A 37 -9.13 3.73 -10.10
N CYS A 38 -8.80 2.66 -9.37
CA CYS A 38 -7.54 2.57 -8.63
C CYS A 38 -6.36 2.36 -9.59
N ASP A 39 -5.20 2.97 -9.31
CA ASP A 39 -4.02 2.87 -10.20
C ASP A 39 -3.42 1.45 -10.19
N ILE A 40 -3.44 0.79 -9.03
CA ILE A 40 -2.92 -0.57 -8.86
C ILE A 40 -3.92 -1.44 -8.12
N THR A 41 -4.44 -2.45 -8.79
CA THR A 41 -5.10 -3.58 -8.12
C THR A 41 -4.06 -4.55 -7.58
N LEU A 42 -4.13 -4.81 -6.27
CA LEU A 42 -3.24 -5.74 -5.56
C LEU A 42 -3.66 -7.19 -5.81
N LYS A 43 -2.75 -8.14 -5.54
CA LYS A 43 -3.08 -9.58 -5.65
C LYS A 43 -3.81 -10.11 -4.42
N ARG A 44 -3.59 -9.50 -3.25
CA ARG A 44 -4.23 -9.92 -2.00
C ARG A 44 -5.61 -9.28 -1.82
N SER A 45 -6.53 -10.08 -1.29
CA SER A 45 -7.82 -9.63 -0.78
C SER A 45 -7.69 -8.88 0.55
N ALA A 46 -8.70 -8.08 0.90
CA ALA A 46 -8.76 -7.34 2.14
C ALA A 46 -8.54 -8.26 3.36
N GLY A 47 -7.75 -7.78 4.33
CA GLY A 47 -7.35 -8.58 5.50
C GLY A 47 -6.35 -9.73 5.22
N GLN A 48 -6.04 -10.05 3.96
CA GLN A 48 -5.14 -11.14 3.58
C GLN A 48 -3.70 -10.66 3.26
N GLY A 49 -3.25 -9.60 3.93
CA GLY A 49 -1.90 -9.06 3.77
C GLY A 49 -1.75 -7.89 2.79
N VAL A 50 -2.84 -7.19 2.46
CA VAL A 50 -2.81 -5.97 1.62
C VAL A 50 -1.78 -4.94 2.10
N ALA A 51 -1.80 -4.59 3.40
CA ALA A 51 -0.84 -3.62 3.94
C ALA A 51 0.62 -4.07 3.79
N ARG A 52 0.86 -5.38 3.91
CA ARG A 52 2.18 -5.98 3.70
C ARG A 52 2.60 -5.92 2.23
N GLU A 53 1.71 -6.27 1.31
CA GLU A 53 1.98 -6.19 -0.13
C GLU A 53 2.31 -4.74 -0.55
N VAL A 54 1.57 -3.76 -0.04
CA VAL A 54 1.82 -2.33 -0.29
C VAL A 54 3.16 -1.90 0.30
N ALA A 55 3.47 -2.28 1.55
CA ALA A 55 4.75 -1.97 2.17
C ALA A 55 5.92 -2.55 1.36
N ASP A 56 5.81 -3.80 0.89
CA ASP A 56 6.82 -4.43 0.04
C ASP A 56 6.97 -3.68 -1.30
N LEU A 57 5.87 -3.31 -1.96
CA LEU A 57 5.93 -2.51 -3.19
C LEU A 57 6.67 -1.19 -2.97
N VAL A 58 6.31 -0.44 -1.92
CA VAL A 58 6.96 0.84 -1.61
C VAL A 58 8.45 0.64 -1.30
N LEU A 59 8.79 -0.31 -0.43
CA LEU A 59 10.18 -0.58 -0.04
C LEU A 59 11.03 -1.04 -1.23
N ALA A 60 10.48 -1.87 -2.11
CA ALA A 60 11.16 -2.34 -3.32
C ALA A 60 11.54 -1.22 -4.28
N THR A 61 10.81 -0.09 -4.29
CA THR A 61 11.20 1.09 -5.07
C THR A 61 12.38 1.87 -4.47
N ARG A 62 12.71 1.65 -3.19
CA ARG A 62 13.74 2.40 -2.45
C ARG A 62 15.00 1.58 -2.21
N MET A 63 14.88 0.26 -2.06
CA MET A 63 16.01 -0.65 -1.84
C MET A 63 15.62 -2.10 -2.14
N PRO A 64 16.58 -3.03 -2.31
CA PRO A 64 16.29 -4.46 -2.34
C PRO A 64 15.52 -4.89 -1.08
N LEU A 65 14.51 -5.73 -1.25
CA LEU A 65 13.66 -6.16 -0.14
C LEU A 65 14.45 -6.90 0.93
N GLU A 66 15.43 -7.72 0.55
CA GLU A 66 16.32 -8.42 1.47
C GLU A 66 16.99 -7.43 2.44
N LYS A 67 17.46 -6.29 1.92
CA LYS A 67 18.05 -5.23 2.73
C LYS A 67 17.02 -4.60 3.67
N ALA A 68 15.80 -4.33 3.18
CA ALA A 68 14.74 -3.79 4.01
C ALA A 68 14.38 -4.73 5.18
N TYR A 69 14.32 -6.04 4.93
CA TYR A 69 14.10 -7.05 5.97
C TYR A 69 15.26 -7.15 6.97
N GLU A 70 16.51 -7.05 6.51
CA GLU A 70 17.65 -6.99 7.43
C GLU A 70 17.63 -5.74 8.31
N LEU A 71 17.18 -4.59 7.79
CA LEU A 71 17.01 -3.37 8.59
C LEU A 71 15.89 -3.56 9.64
N ALA A 72 14.77 -4.16 9.26
CA ALA A 72 13.62 -4.34 10.15
C ALA A 72 13.90 -5.29 11.33
N LYS A 73 14.88 -6.20 11.20
CA LYS A 73 15.30 -7.11 12.29
C LYS A 73 16.19 -6.44 13.34
N ARG A 74 16.68 -5.23 13.08
CA ARG A 74 17.65 -4.61 13.97
C ARG A 74 16.98 -4.14 15.28
N PRO A 75 17.67 -4.21 16.43
CA PRO A 75 17.08 -3.87 17.73
C PRO A 75 16.53 -2.44 17.83
N GLU A 76 17.01 -1.51 17.01
CA GLU A 76 16.53 -0.12 16.98
C GLU A 76 15.08 0.01 16.48
N PHE A 77 14.58 -0.97 15.72
CA PHE A 77 13.17 -1.03 15.30
C PHE A 77 12.24 -1.62 16.37
N GLU A 78 12.76 -2.48 17.24
CA GLU A 78 12.02 -3.11 18.36
C GLU A 78 11.96 -2.21 19.60
N LYS A 79 12.96 -1.33 19.78
CA LYS A 79 12.97 -0.36 20.87
C LYS A 79 11.97 0.75 20.59
N LYS A 80 10.75 0.59 21.11
CA LYS A 80 9.86 1.72 21.37
C LYS A 80 10.57 2.73 22.26
N ASN A 81 10.58 4.00 21.85
CA ASN A 81 10.83 5.12 22.75
C ASN A 81 9.88 5.05 23.96
#